data_AF-A0A8X7CFP1-F1
#
_entry.id   AF-A0A8X7CFP1-F1
#
_cell.length_a   1.000
_cell.length_b   1.000
_cell.length_c   1.000
_cell.angle_alpha   90.00
_cell.angle_beta   90.00
_cell.angle_gamma   90.00
#
_symmetry.space_group_name_H-M   'P 1'
#
loop_
_entity.id
_entity.type
_entity.pdbx_description
1 polymer ?
#
loop_
_entity_poly.entity_id
_entity_poly.type
_entity_poly.pdbx_seq_one_letter_code
_entity_poly.pdbx_strand_id
1 'polypeptide(L)'
;MDEDYFLAVSGKPLTYYDTFSYGIQSCFLARCRSSDGHPCKQFLLKSRTIFQKVLIKANFTTRHVYPFALDSDVRLTNRKNWSFDGKSQITYENLNKKSSLTFFGLHGRLYDVDKLLKNF
;
A
#
# COMPACT_ATOMS: atom_id res chain seq x y z
N MET A 1 -4.29 16.20 17.83
CA MET A 1 -5.18 15.69 16.78
C MET A 1 -4.55 14.37 16.37
N ASP A 2 -5.22 13.28 16.69
CA ASP A 2 -4.63 11.95 16.57
C ASP A 2 -4.72 11.50 15.11
N GLU A 3 -3.65 10.89 14.60
CA GLU A 3 -3.60 10.35 13.23
C GLU A 3 -3.78 8.84 13.27
N ASP A 4 -4.79 8.35 12.57
CA ASP A 4 -5.05 6.92 12.47
C ASP A 4 -4.32 6.28 11.28
N TYR A 5 -3.81 5.08 11.53
CA TYR A 5 -3.17 4.23 10.55
C TYR A 5 -3.79 2.83 10.56
N PHE A 6 -3.92 2.26 9.37
CA PHE A 6 -4.54 0.95 9.18
C PHE A 6 -3.64 0.06 8.32
N LEU A 7 -3.60 -1.22 8.66
CA LEU A 7 -3.01 -2.26 7.83
C LEU A 7 -4.10 -2.85 6.93
N ALA A 8 -3.94 -2.72 5.62
CA ALA A 8 -4.85 -3.25 4.63
C ALA A 8 -4.25 -4.48 3.95
N VAL A 9 -5.04 -5.55 3.84
CA VAL A 9 -4.70 -6.78 3.12
C VAL A 9 -5.84 -7.12 2.16
N SER A 10 -5.52 -7.39 0.90
CA SER A 10 -6.48 -7.86 -0.09
C SER A 10 -5.84 -8.87 -1.01
N GLY A 11 -6.60 -9.90 -1.40
CA GLY A 11 -6.28 -10.81 -2.51
C GLY A 11 -7.44 -10.93 -3.50
N LYS A 12 -8.40 -10.01 -3.43
CA LYS A 12 -9.57 -10.01 -4.31
C LYS A 12 -9.22 -9.26 -5.61
N PRO A 13 -9.67 -9.74 -6.79
CA PRO A 13 -9.56 -8.99 -8.03
C PRO A 13 -10.20 -7.62 -7.89
N LEU A 14 -9.59 -6.61 -8.51
CA LEU A 14 -10.20 -5.29 -8.62
C LEU A 14 -10.96 -5.20 -9.94
N THR A 15 -12.26 -4.93 -9.86
CA THR A 15 -13.11 -4.70 -11.03
C THR A 15 -13.24 -3.21 -11.26
N TYR A 16 -12.99 -2.77 -12.49
CA TYR A 16 -13.12 -1.38 -12.91
C TYR A 16 -14.26 -1.24 -13.94
N TYR A 17 -15.20 -0.34 -13.64
CA TYR A 17 -16.38 -0.02 -14.47
C TYR A 17 -17.14 -1.23 -15.05
N ASP A 18 -17.16 -2.37 -14.35
CA ASP A 18 -17.75 -3.64 -14.81
C ASP A 18 -17.31 -4.09 -16.21
N THR A 19 -16.15 -3.62 -16.67
CA THR A 19 -15.61 -3.89 -18.02
C THR A 19 -14.35 -4.75 -17.94
N PHE A 20 -13.52 -4.53 -16.93
CA PHE A 20 -12.27 -5.26 -16.76
C PHE A 20 -12.06 -5.61 -15.29
N SER A 21 -11.62 -6.85 -15.05
CA SER A 21 -11.20 -7.31 -13.73
C SER A 21 -9.72 -7.65 -13.79
N TYR A 22 -8.95 -7.12 -12.85
CA TYR A 22 -7.53 -7.41 -12.77
C TYR A 22 -7.14 -8.01 -11.42
N GLY A 23 -6.31 -9.05 -11.46
CA GLY A 23 -5.92 -9.82 -10.30
C GLY A 23 -4.87 -9.11 -9.45
N ILE A 24 -5.22 -8.78 -8.22
CA ILE A 24 -4.29 -8.08 -7.30
C ILE A 24 -4.16 -8.79 -5.97
N GLN A 25 -2.98 -8.62 -5.38
CA GLN A 25 -2.73 -8.86 -3.97
C GLN A 25 -2.10 -7.60 -3.39
N SER A 26 -2.54 -7.14 -2.23
CA SER A 26 -2.03 -5.92 -1.59
C SER A 26 -1.82 -6.17 -0.11
N CYS A 27 -0.70 -5.66 0.41
CA CYS A 27 -0.44 -5.59 1.85
C CYS A 27 0.25 -4.27 2.15
N PHE A 28 -0.44 -3.34 2.81
CA PHE A 28 0.08 -2.00 3.03
C PHE A 28 -0.47 -1.32 4.27
N LEU A 29 0.36 -0.47 4.85
CA LEU A 29 0.01 0.50 5.87
C LEU A 29 -0.44 1.80 5.18
N ALA A 30 -1.54 2.40 5.65
CA ALA A 30 -2.01 3.68 5.15
C ALA A 30 -2.53 4.58 6.26
N ARG A 31 -2.30 5.89 6.09
CA ARG A 31 -3.01 6.93 6.84
C ARG A 31 -4.40 7.14 6.25
N CYS A 32 -5.42 6.97 7.07
CA CYS A 32 -6.79 7.17 6.66
C CYS A 32 -7.68 7.45 7.85
N ARG A 33 -8.90 7.88 7.57
CA ARG A 33 -9.92 8.13 8.58
C ARG A 33 -11.11 7.21 8.36
N SER A 34 -11.66 6.74 9.48
CA SER A 34 -12.95 6.05 9.50
C SER A 34 -14.09 7.03 9.25
N SER A 35 -15.06 6.64 8.43
CA SER A 35 -16.25 7.45 8.13
C SER A 35 -17.45 6.52 7.94
N ASP A 36 -18.61 6.92 8.46
CA ASP A 36 -19.87 6.18 8.38
C ASP A 36 -19.76 4.73 8.88
N GLY A 37 -19.03 4.51 9.98
CA GLY A 37 -18.80 3.18 10.55
C GLY A 37 -17.83 2.28 9.74
N HIS A 38 -17.27 2.76 8.64
CA HIS A 38 -16.33 2.00 7.83
C HIS A 38 -14.88 2.41 8.16
N PRO A 39 -14.01 1.45 8.52
CA PRO A 39 -12.62 1.73 8.75
C PRO A 39 -11.94 2.15 7.45
N CYS A 40 -11.04 3.13 7.53
CA CYS A 40 -10.18 3.55 6.42
C CYS A 40 -10.94 3.92 5.12
N LYS A 41 -12.11 4.56 5.23
CA LYS A 41 -12.92 4.98 4.07
C LYS A 41 -12.31 6.13 3.28
N GLN A 42 -11.51 6.98 3.94
CA GLN A 42 -10.90 8.16 3.33
C GLN A 42 -9.40 8.16 3.56
N PHE A 43 -8.62 8.01 2.50
CA PHE A 43 -7.18 8.18 2.56
C PHE A 43 -6.81 9.65 2.75
N LEU A 44 -5.82 9.90 3.59
CA LEU A 44 -5.38 11.25 3.88
C LEU A 44 -3.91 11.45 3.48
N LEU A 45 -3.64 12.48 2.69
CA LEU A 45 -2.35 12.68 2.03
C LEU A 45 -1.34 13.49 2.86
N LYS A 46 -1.78 14.11 3.97
CA LYS A 46 -0.89 14.81 4.89
C LYS A 46 -0.60 13.95 6.11
N SER A 47 0.57 14.06 6.70
CA SER A 47 0.87 13.40 7.98
C SER A 47 1.92 14.17 8.75
N ARG A 48 1.84 14.12 10.09
CA ARG A 48 2.91 14.53 11.01
C ARG A 48 3.48 13.35 11.81
N THR A 49 2.91 12.16 11.67
CA THR A 49 3.37 10.96 12.36
C THR A 49 4.73 10.53 11.86
N ILE A 50 5.64 10.25 12.79
CA ILE A 50 7.02 9.81 12.52
C ILE A 50 7.15 8.36 12.96
N PHE A 51 7.13 7.44 11.99
CA PHE A 51 7.55 6.07 12.25
C PHE A 51 9.07 6.02 12.35
N GLN A 52 9.60 5.29 13.34
CA GLN A 52 11.03 4.98 13.40
C GLN A 52 11.38 3.81 12.50
N LYS A 53 10.57 2.75 12.56
CA LYS A 53 10.75 1.53 11.77
C LYS A 53 9.39 0.93 11.41
N VAL A 54 9.26 0.44 10.18
CA VAL A 54 8.10 -0.33 9.72
C VAL A 54 8.62 -1.53 8.93
N LEU A 55 8.04 -2.70 9.15
CA LEU A 55 8.35 -3.90 8.40
C LEU A 55 7.04 -4.55 7.96
N ILE A 56 6.87 -4.73 6.66
CA ILE A 56 5.73 -5.43 6.08
C ILE A 56 6.24 -6.68 5.39
N LYS A 57 5.66 -7.82 5.77
CA LYS A 57 5.87 -9.14 5.16
C LYS A 57 4.52 -9.64 4.67
N ALA A 58 4.47 -10.18 3.46
CA ALA A 58 3.25 -10.73 2.90
C ALA A 58 3.52 -11.98 2.05
N ASN A 59 2.59 -12.93 2.11
CA ASN A 59 2.65 -14.16 1.33
C ASN A 59 1.94 -13.95 -0.01
N PHE A 60 2.69 -13.49 -1.01
CA PHE A 60 2.19 -13.36 -2.37
C PHE A 60 2.20 -14.70 -3.10
N THR A 61 1.18 -14.95 -3.92
CA THR A 61 1.14 -16.11 -4.84
C THR A 61 1.73 -15.77 -6.22
N THR A 62 2.23 -14.55 -6.38
CA THR A 62 2.86 -14.04 -7.61
C THR A 62 4.31 -13.64 -7.35
N ARG A 63 5.14 -13.74 -8.38
CA ARG A 63 6.50 -13.18 -8.41
C ARG A 63 6.54 -11.68 -8.75
N HIS A 64 5.43 -11.13 -9.26
CA HIS A 64 5.36 -9.75 -9.74
C HIS A 64 4.90 -8.84 -8.59
N VAL A 65 5.84 -8.49 -7.71
CA VAL A 65 5.59 -7.70 -6.50
C VAL A 65 6.32 -6.36 -6.59
N TYR A 66 5.57 -5.29 -6.35
CA TYR A 66 6.01 -3.91 -6.48
C TYR A 66 5.93 -3.21 -5.11
N PRO A 67 7.07 -2.81 -4.52
CA PRO A 67 7.08 -2.04 -3.28
C PRO A 67 6.71 -0.58 -3.52
N PHE A 68 6.10 0.05 -2.51
CA PHE A 68 5.86 1.49 -2.50
C PHE A 68 6.04 2.09 -1.11
N ALA A 69 6.48 3.34 -1.10
CA ALA A 69 6.65 4.15 0.10
C ALA A 69 6.38 5.61 -0.27
N LEU A 70 5.38 6.21 0.38
CA LEU A 70 4.97 7.60 0.19
C LEU A 70 5.00 8.34 1.52
N ASP A 71 5.64 9.50 1.50
CA ASP A 71 5.61 10.49 2.56
C ASP A 71 4.40 11.43 2.41
N SER A 72 4.19 12.29 3.40
CA SER A 72 3.24 13.39 3.36
C SER A 72 3.37 14.22 2.08
N ASP A 73 2.23 14.70 1.59
CA ASP A 73 2.08 15.45 0.33
C ASP A 73 2.42 14.62 -0.93
N VAL A 74 2.19 13.30 -0.87
CA VAL A 74 2.36 12.35 -2.00
C VAL A 74 3.79 12.37 -2.55
N ARG A 75 4.77 12.52 -1.66
CA ARG A 75 6.19 12.51 -2.03
C ARG A 75 6.75 11.11 -1.93
N LEU A 76 7.59 10.71 -2.87
CA LEU A 76 8.31 9.44 -2.75
C LEU A 76 9.21 9.48 -1.51
N THR A 77 9.09 8.46 -0.65
CA THR A 77 10.00 8.31 0.47
C THR A 77 11.42 8.08 -0.04
N ASN A 78 12.40 8.74 0.58
CA ASN A 78 13.81 8.64 0.19
C ASN A 78 14.25 7.17 0.14
N ARG A 79 14.91 6.75 -0.95
CA ARG A 79 15.39 5.38 -1.16
C ARG A 79 16.30 4.87 -0.03
N LYS A 80 17.05 5.75 0.65
CA LYS A 80 17.90 5.38 1.78
C LYS A 80 17.11 4.91 3.00
N ASN A 81 15.84 5.29 3.10
CA ASN A 81 14.98 4.98 4.24
C ASN A 81 14.21 3.68 4.06
N TRP A 82 14.34 2.96 2.94
CA TRP A 82 13.62 1.70 2.75
C TRP A 82 14.31 0.73 1.80
N SER A 83 14.06 -0.56 2.01
CA SER A 83 14.58 -1.65 1.19
C SER A 83 13.48 -2.68 0.90
N PHE A 84 13.65 -3.42 -0.20
CA PHE A 84 12.78 -4.51 -0.62
C PHE A 84 13.66 -5.74 -0.86
N ASP A 85 13.21 -6.91 -0.39
CA ASP A 85 13.92 -8.18 -0.54
C ASP A 85 13.84 -8.77 -1.96
N GLY A 86 13.09 -8.15 -2.87
CA GLY A 86 12.85 -8.66 -4.22
C GLY A 86 11.69 -9.67 -4.30
N LYS A 87 11.00 -9.94 -3.19
CA LYS A 87 10.00 -11.02 -3.12
C LYS A 87 8.74 -10.65 -2.33
N SER A 88 8.87 -10.39 -1.03
CA SER A 88 7.74 -10.45 -0.10
C SER A 88 7.87 -9.53 1.11
N GLN A 89 8.99 -8.83 1.26
CA GLN A 89 9.28 -8.02 2.43
C GLN A 89 9.78 -6.64 2.05
N ILE A 90 9.14 -5.61 2.58
CA ILE A 90 9.60 -4.23 2.53
C ILE A 90 9.90 -3.73 3.94
N THR A 91 11.04 -3.08 4.12
CA THR A 91 11.50 -2.54 5.40
C THR A 91 11.71 -1.05 5.24
N TYR A 92 11.27 -0.28 6.23
CA TYR A 92 11.48 1.16 6.33
C TYR A 92 12.16 1.51 7.65
N GLU A 93 13.13 2.41 7.59
CA GLU A 93 13.87 2.97 8.72
C GLU A 93 14.06 4.48 8.53
N ASN A 94 13.57 5.27 9.49
CA ASN A 94 13.58 6.72 9.39
C ASN A 94 14.88 7.31 9.95
N LEU A 95 15.97 7.15 9.19
CA LEU A 95 17.33 7.47 9.63
C LEU A 95 17.51 8.91 10.14
N ASN A 96 16.74 9.86 9.60
CA ASN A 96 16.85 11.29 9.93
C ASN A 96 15.62 11.86 10.66
N LYS A 97 14.61 11.03 10.97
CA LYS A 97 13.33 11.46 11.58
C LYS A 97 12.59 12.56 10.81
N LYS A 98 12.83 12.69 9.49
CA LYS A 98 12.20 13.72 8.64
C LYS A 98 11.09 13.19 7.74
N SER A 99 10.98 11.88 7.57
CA SER A 99 9.92 11.27 6.76
C SER A 99 8.66 11.06 7.61
N SER A 100 7.53 11.47 7.06
CA SER A 100 6.19 11.27 7.61
C SER A 100 5.40 10.39 6.64
N LEU A 101 5.47 9.07 6.83
CA LEU A 101 4.84 8.09 5.93
C LEU A 101 3.32 8.26 5.91
N THR A 102 2.75 8.28 4.72
CA THR A 102 1.29 8.19 4.50
C THR A 102 0.89 6.84 3.94
N PHE A 103 1.75 6.22 3.13
CA PHE A 103 1.55 4.88 2.58
C PHE A 103 2.86 4.10 2.55
N PHE A 104 2.78 2.81 2.89
CA PHE A 104 3.94 1.93 2.84
C PHE A 104 3.51 0.49 2.63
N GLY A 105 4.04 -0.21 1.64
CA GLY A 105 3.64 -1.60 1.42
C GLY A 105 4.08 -2.22 0.12
N LEU A 106 3.36 -3.28 -0.23
CA LEU A 106 3.63 -4.17 -1.35
C LEU A 106 2.35 -4.39 -2.16
N HIS A 107 2.49 -4.34 -3.47
CA HIS A 107 1.42 -4.63 -4.43
C HIS A 107 1.85 -5.75 -5.38
N GLY A 108 1.12 -6.86 -5.38
CA GLY A 108 1.33 -8.01 -6.26
C GLY A 108 0.34 -8.02 -7.42
N ARG A 109 0.82 -8.33 -8.63
CA ARG A 109 -0.03 -8.51 -9.82
C ARG A 109 -0.14 -9.98 -10.21
N LEU A 110 -1.38 -10.41 -10.44
CA LEU A 110 -1.75 -11.74 -10.93
C LEU A 110 -2.23 -11.58 -12.39
N TYR A 111 -1.29 -11.44 -13.32
CA TYR A 111 -1.62 -11.16 -14.73
C TYR A 111 -2.47 -12.28 -15.38
N ASP A 112 -2.26 -13.54 -14.98
CA ASP A 112 -2.94 -14.70 -15.57
C ASP A 112 -4.45 -14.76 -15.27
N VAL A 113 -4.94 -13.96 -14.31
CA VAL A 113 -6.37 -13.92 -13.94
C VAL A 113 -7.07 -12.64 -14.38
N ASP A 114 -6.36 -11.76 -15.09
CA ASP A 114 -6.96 -10.58 -15.69
C ASP A 114 -7.98 -11.00 -16.77
N LYS A 115 -9.13 -10.34 -16.82
CA LYS A 115 -10.20 -10.67 -17.78
C LYS A 115 -11.09 -9.49 -18.12
N LEU A 116 -11.55 -9.46 -19.38
CA LEU A 116 -12.67 -8.64 -19.82
C LEU A 116 -13.97 -9.23 -19.27
N LEU A 117 -14.83 -8.39 -18.71
CA LEU A 117 -16.12 -8.77 -18.13
C LEU A 117 -17.29 -8.51 -19.09
N LYS A 118 -17.10 -7.61 -20.06
CA LYS A 118 -18.04 -7.35 -21.15
C LYS A 118 -17.26 -7.36 -22.47
N ASN A 119 -17.76 -8.13 -23.44
CA ASN A 119 -17.34 -8.00 -24.83
C ASN A 119 -18.20 -6.91 -25.46
N PHE A 120 -17.58 -5.96 -26.16
CA PHE A 120 -18.28 -5.04 -27.04
C PHE A 120 -18.67 -5.76 -28.34
#